data_AF-A0A1F6GBE6-F1
#
_entry.id   AF-A0A1F6GBE6-F1
#
_cell.length_a   1.000
_cell.length_b   1.000
_cell.length_c   1.000
_cell.angle_alpha   90.00
_cell.angle_beta   90.00
_cell.angle_gamma   90.00
#
_symmetry.space_group_name_H-M   'P 1'
#
loop_
_entity.id
_entity.type
_entity.pdbx_description
1 polymer ?
#
loop_
_entity_poly.entity_id
_entity_poly.type
_entity_poly.pdbx_seq_one_letter_code
_entity_poly.pdbx_strand_id
1 'polypeptide(L)'
;MFPNHQDQLKRLNKIEGQIKGIARMIEERRYCVDILTQIKAAKSALEQIELGVLEGHLRHCVNDAAQAEGGEFEQKIEEIMKLISYPR
;
A
#
# COMPACT_ATOMS: atom_id res chain seq x y z
N MET A 1 -16.22 -7.51 9.96
CA MET A 1 -14.91 -7.68 10.64
C MET A 1 -13.87 -6.95 9.81
N PHE A 2 -13.03 -6.08 10.38
CA PHE A 2 -12.03 -5.37 9.58
C PHE A 2 -10.88 -6.31 9.20
N PRO A 3 -10.35 -6.26 7.96
CA PRO A 3 -9.23 -7.10 7.56
C PRO A 3 -8.00 -6.85 8.44
N ASN A 4 -7.29 -7.93 8.80
CA ASN A 4 -6.06 -7.86 9.57
C ASN A 4 -4.90 -7.45 8.65
N HIS A 5 -4.22 -6.34 8.98
CA HIS A 5 -3.09 -5.80 8.21
C HIS A 5 -1.77 -5.82 8.98
N GLN A 6 -1.57 -6.75 9.92
CA GLN A 6 -0.36 -6.80 10.75
C GLN A 6 0.93 -7.00 9.93
N ASP A 7 0.88 -7.77 8.84
CA ASP A 7 2.06 -7.98 8.01
C ASP A 7 2.40 -6.76 7.16
N GLN A 8 1.40 -6.04 6.67
CA GLN A 8 1.54 -4.74 6.02
C GLN A 8 2.14 -3.72 6.99
N LEU A 9 1.68 -3.70 8.25
CA LEU A 9 2.24 -2.84 9.30
C LEU A 9 3.73 -3.14 9.57
N LYS A 10 4.11 -4.42 9.68
CA LYS A 10 5.53 -4.81 9.83
C LYS A 10 6.38 -4.33 8.66
N ARG A 11 5.86 -4.40 7.43
CA ARG A 11 6.55 -3.90 6.24
C ARG A 11 6.65 -2.37 6.24
N LEU A 12 5.60 -1.69 6.66
CA LEU A 12 5.57 -0.23 6.77
C LEU A 12 6.65 0.29 7.73
N ASN A 13 6.82 -0.37 8.89
CA ASN A 13 7.88 -0.02 9.85
C ASN A 13 9.29 -0.16 9.25
N LYS A 14 9.51 -1.11 8.33
CA LYS A 14 10.80 -1.23 7.61
C LYS A 14 10.99 -0.07 6.63
N ILE A 15 9.94 0.33 5.92
CA ILE A 15 9.97 1.46 5.00
C ILE A 15 10.24 2.75 5.76
N GLU A 16 9.65 2.95 6.95
CA GLU A 16 9.96 4.12 7.79
C GLU A 16 11.47 4.24 8.05
N GLY A 17 12.14 3.13 8.36
CA GLY A 17 13.60 3.06 8.48
C GLY A 17 14.33 3.41 7.17
N GLN A 18 13.83 2.94 6.02
CA GLN A 18 14.39 3.30 4.71
C GLN A 18 14.24 4.80 4.42
N ILE A 19 13.09 5.41 4.71
CA ILE A 19 12.86 6.85 4.51
C ILE A 19 13.81 7.68 5.38
N LYS A 20 13.97 7.31 6.65
CA LYS A 20 14.97 7.93 7.54
C LYS A 20 16.40 7.79 6.98
N GLY A 21 16.72 6.62 6.43
CA GLY A 21 17.99 6.37 5.74
C GLY A 21 18.21 7.30 4.54
N ILE A 22 17.22 7.42 3.66
CA ILE A 22 17.25 8.30 2.48
C ILE A 22 17.47 9.76 2.90
N ALA A 23 16.75 10.24 3.92
CA ALA A 23 16.92 11.60 4.44
C ALA A 23 18.37 11.85 4.88
N ARG A 24 18.96 10.92 5.63
CA ARG A 24 20.37 10.98 6.03
C ARG A 24 21.33 10.99 4.83
N MET A 25 21.07 10.17 3.79
CA MET A 25 21.89 10.18 2.58
C MET A 25 21.89 11.54 1.87
N ILE A 26 20.77 12.25 1.89
CA ILE A 26 20.63 13.60 1.34
C ILE A 26 21.43 14.60 2.18
N GLU A 27 21.29 14.56 3.50
CA GLU A 27 22.05 15.41 4.44
C GLU A 27 23.57 15.22 4.26
N GLU A 28 24.01 13.96 4.11
CA GLU A 28 25.40 13.57 3.86
C GLU A 28 25.88 13.85 2.42
N ARG A 29 25.02 14.41 1.55
CA ARG A 29 25.30 14.72 0.14
C ARG A 29 25.86 13.52 -0.64
N ARG A 30 25.30 12.33 -0.39
CA ARG A 30 25.72 11.10 -1.06
C ARG A 30 25.42 11.15 -2.56
N TYR A 31 26.09 10.25 -3.29
CA TYR A 31 25.94 10.15 -4.74
C TYR A 31 24.48 9.95 -5.15
N CYS A 32 24.02 10.75 -6.12
CA CYS A 32 22.61 10.81 -6.50
C CYS A 32 22.05 9.46 -6.94
N VAL A 33 22.86 8.60 -7.60
CA VAL A 33 22.40 7.28 -8.05
C VAL A 33 22.11 6.35 -6.87
N ASP A 34 22.86 6.44 -5.77
CA ASP A 34 22.60 5.66 -4.56
C ASP A 34 21.27 6.09 -3.92
N ILE A 35 21.04 7.40 -3.83
CA ILE A 35 19.80 7.99 -3.27
C ILE A 35 18.60 7.54 -4.11
N LEU A 36 18.70 7.68 -5.43
CA LEU A 36 17.65 7.24 -6.37
C LEU A 36 17.39 5.73 -6.27
N THR A 37 18.43 4.93 -6.06
CA THR A 37 18.29 3.48 -5.87
C THR A 37 17.51 3.16 -4.60
N GLN A 38 17.80 3.84 -3.48
CA GLN A 38 17.06 3.65 -2.23
C GLN A 38 15.61 4.14 -2.33
N ILE A 39 15.36 5.26 -3.01
CA ILE A 39 14.01 5.75 -3.29
C ILE A 39 13.21 4.72 -4.10
N LYS A 40 13.79 4.13 -5.14
CA LYS A 40 13.14 3.06 -5.92
C LYS A 40 12.81 1.85 -5.06
N ALA A 41 13.74 1.44 -4.18
CA ALA A 41 13.50 0.33 -3.27
C ALA A 41 12.34 0.62 -2.29
N ALA A 42 12.27 1.83 -1.73
CA ALA A 42 11.18 2.25 -0.86
C ALA A 42 9.84 2.29 -1.61
N LYS A 43 9.84 2.81 -2.85
CA LYS A 43 8.64 2.83 -3.70
C LYS A 43 8.11 1.43 -3.98
N SER A 44 8.97 0.50 -4.42
CA SER A 44 8.55 -0.89 -4.67
C SER A 44 8.08 -1.61 -3.40
N ALA A 45 8.62 -1.28 -2.24
CA ALA A 45 8.15 -1.81 -0.98
C ALA A 45 6.76 -1.25 -0.60
N LEU A 46 6.49 0.03 -0.87
CA LEU A 46 5.18 0.64 -0.67
C LEU A 46 4.12 0.03 -1.60
N GLU A 47 4.46 -0.17 -2.88
CA GLU A 47 3.58 -0.84 -3.86
C GLU A 47 3.16 -2.24 -3.37
N GLN A 48 4.07 -3.01 -2.77
CA GLN A 48 3.74 -4.32 -2.20
C GLN A 48 2.80 -4.23 -0.99
N ILE A 49 2.93 -3.19 -0.16
CA ILE A 49 2.03 -2.97 0.97
C ILE A 49 0.63 -2.62 0.46
N GLU A 50 0.55 -1.71 -0.50
CA GLU A 50 -0.69 -1.29 -1.15
C GLU A 50 -1.45 -2.48 -1.72
N LEU A 51 -0.78 -3.33 -2.51
CA LEU A 51 -1.36 -4.56 -3.05
C LEU A 51 -1.85 -5.50 -1.95
N GLY A 52 -1.11 -5.63 -0.84
CA GLY A 52 -1.52 -6.46 0.28
C GLY A 52 -2.75 -5.92 1.02
N VAL A 53 -2.88 -4.60 1.16
CA VAL A 53 -4.09 -3.98 1.74
C VAL A 53 -5.28 -4.20 0.81
N LEU A 54 -5.08 -3.98 -0.49
CA LEU A 54 -6.09 -4.19 -1.53
C LEU A 54 -6.58 -5.65 -1.55
N GLU A 55 -5.67 -6.63 -1.54
CA GLU A 55 -6.03 -8.04 -1.46
C GLU A 55 -6.86 -8.35 -0.20
N GLY A 56 -6.46 -7.80 0.94
CA GLY A 56 -7.22 -7.91 2.19
C GLY A 56 -8.65 -7.39 2.05
N HIS A 57 -8.83 -6.23 1.41
CA HIS A 57 -10.14 -5.67 1.14
C HIS A 57 -10.97 -6.57 0.20
N LEU A 58 -10.39 -7.01 -0.92
CA LEU A 58 -11.10 -7.85 -1.89
C LEU A 58 -11.54 -9.20 -1.28
N ARG A 59 -10.71 -9.82 -0.44
CA ARG A 59 -11.04 -11.11 0.17
C ARG A 59 -12.09 -11.04 1.26
N HIS A 60 -12.20 -9.92 1.98
CA HIS A 60 -13.12 -9.79 3.12
C HIS A 60 -14.33 -8.96 2.74
N CYS A 61 -14.12 -7.70 2.36
CA CYS A 61 -15.20 -6.74 2.14
C CYS A 61 -16.08 -7.09 0.94
N VAL A 62 -15.47 -7.56 -0.15
CA VAL A 62 -16.21 -7.93 -1.38
C VAL A 62 -16.85 -9.32 -1.23
N ASN A 63 -16.18 -10.27 -0.58
CA ASN A 63 -16.76 -11.59 -0.32
C ASN A 63 -17.97 -11.52 0.63
N ASP A 64 -17.89 -10.70 1.69
CA ASP A 64 -19.01 -10.48 2.60
C ASP A 64 -20.18 -9.80 1.87
N ALA A 65 -19.90 -8.81 1.02
CA ALA A 65 -20.94 -8.10 0.25
C ALA A 65 -21.56 -8.93 -0.87
N ALA A 66 -20.84 -9.90 -1.43
CA ALA A 66 -21.40 -10.85 -2.40
C ALA A 66 -22.43 -11.78 -1.77
N GLN A 67 -22.39 -11.96 -0.44
CA GLN A 67 -23.36 -12.75 0.32
C GLN A 67 -24.48 -11.88 0.92
N ALA A 68 -24.40 -10.55 0.78
CA ALA A 68 -25.39 -9.61 1.28
C ALA A 68 -26.42 -9.25 0.20
N GLU A 69 -27.67 -9.02 0.61
CA GLU A 69 -28.72 -8.49 -0.29
C GLU A 69 -28.61 -6.95 -0.39
N GLY A 70 -28.98 -6.36 -1.53
CA GLY A 70 -29.15 -4.90 -1.64
C GLY A 70 -28.06 -4.10 -2.35
N GLY A 71 -27.17 -4.73 -3.13
CA GLY A 71 -26.23 -4.02 -4.02
C GLY A 71 -24.97 -3.48 -3.32
N GLU A 72 -24.66 -3.96 -2.12
CA GLU A 72 -23.42 -3.62 -1.41
C GLU A 72 -22.16 -4.04 -2.18
N PHE A 73 -22.26 -5.09 -3.00
CA PHE A 73 -21.17 -5.56 -3.85
C PHE A 73 -20.74 -4.50 -4.86
N GLU A 74 -21.68 -4.00 -5.69
CA GLU A 74 -21.43 -2.95 -6.67
C GLU A 74 -20.83 -1.68 -6.02
N GLN A 75 -21.33 -1.28 -4.84
CA GLN A 75 -20.82 -0.11 -4.14
C GLN A 75 -19.35 -0.27 -3.72
N LYS A 76 -18.99 -1.42 -3.12
CA LYS A 76 -17.62 -1.69 -2.68
C LYS A 76 -16.65 -1.84 -3.86
N ILE A 77 -17.10 -2.44 -4.96
CA ILE A 77 -16.31 -2.53 -6.19
C ILE A 77 -16.08 -1.13 -6.78
N GLU A 78 -17.11 -0.27 -6.83
CA GLU A 78 -16.97 1.09 -7.36
C GLU A 78 -15.96 1.93 -6.55
N GLU A 79 -15.97 1.78 -5.22
CA GLU A 79 -15.01 2.45 -4.32
C GLU A 79 -13.55 2.10 -4.67
N ILE A 80 -13.25 0.81 -4.82
CA ILE A 80 -11.91 0.32 -5.18
C ILE A 80 -11.52 0.74 -6.60
N MET A 81 -12.46 0.64 -7.55
CA MET A 81 -12.21 1.00 -8.95
C MET A 81 -11.85 2.48 -9.10
N LYS A 82 -12.43 3.37 -8.29
CA LYS A 82 -12.07 4.80 -8.25
C LYS A 82 -10.63 5.02 -7.81
N LEU A 83 -10.16 4.25 -6.82
CA LEU A 83 -8.78 4.35 -6.32
C LEU A 83 -7.76 3.85 -7.36
N ILE A 84 -8.04 2.74 -8.05
CA ILE A 84 -7.12 2.15 -9.03
C ILE A 84 -7.10 2.92 -10.36
N SER A 85 -8.26 3.41 -10.82
CA SER A 85 -8.39 4.04 -12.14
C SER A 85 -8.01 5.52 -12.15
N TYR A 86 -8.06 6.19 -10.99
CA TYR A 86 -7.65 7.57 -10.82
C TYR A 86 -6.62 7.69 -9.68
N PRO A 87 -5.40 7.16 -9.88
CA PRO A 87 -4.30 7.42 -8.96
C PRO A 87 -4.01 8.93 -9.02
N ARG A 88 -4.25 9.65 -7.93
CA ARG A 88 -3.85 11.06 -7.81
C ARG A 88 -2.35 11.19 -7.68
#